data_AF-A0A920AFM7-F1
#
_entry.id   AF-A0A920AFM7-F1
#
_cell.length_a   1.000
_cell.length_b   1.000
_cell.length_c   1.000
_cell.angle_alpha   90.00
_cell.angle_beta   90.00
_cell.angle_gamma   90.00
#
_symmetry.space_group_name_H-M   'P 1'
#
loop_
_entity.id
_entity.type
_entity.pdbx_description
1 polymer ?
#
loop_
_entity_poly.entity_id
_entity_poly.type
_entity_poly.pdbx_seq_one_letter_code
_entity_poly.pdbx_strand_id
1 'polypeptide(L)'
;MLRSGTTCFLEAGTIYHLDEVFSELSKVGIRGRLGKWIWDLPPEPVIYRQSTDVAIENLNRQLERYNKPSELLSAWSTLVGHTTCSDPLWREAKALAIKHDVGMSFHMSPAQIDPDGFVAEFGHRPIVHLAEIGVLDDRCALTHMVRSTTRKLISSLNQELVSHIVLLRL
;
A
#
# COMPACT_ATOMS: atom_id res chain seq x y z
N MET A 1 17.77 10.71 0.85
CA MET A 1 17.80 9.52 -0.01
C MET A 1 19.03 9.49 -0.91
N LEU A 2 19.17 10.36 -1.91
CA LEU A 2 20.34 10.31 -2.81
C LEU A 2 21.69 10.44 -2.08
N ARG A 3 21.77 11.36 -1.10
CA ARG A 3 22.98 11.55 -0.27
C ARG A 3 23.38 10.32 0.57
N SER A 4 22.46 9.37 0.79
CA SER A 4 22.70 8.12 1.52
C SER A 4 22.81 6.89 0.60
N GLY A 5 22.92 7.12 -0.72
CA GLY A 5 23.04 6.06 -1.73
C GLY A 5 21.73 5.36 -2.10
N THR A 6 20.57 5.87 -1.67
CA THR A 6 19.27 5.33 -2.08
C THR A 6 18.95 5.77 -3.50
N THR A 7 18.84 4.82 -4.42
CA THR A 7 18.58 5.04 -5.85
C THR A 7 17.14 4.74 -6.26
N CYS A 8 16.40 3.99 -5.43
CA CYS A 8 14.99 3.64 -5.63
C CYS A 8 14.23 3.65 -4.29
N PHE A 9 12.92 3.88 -4.32
CA PHE A 9 12.04 3.74 -3.16
C PHE A 9 10.62 3.30 -3.55
N LEU A 10 9.92 2.71 -2.60
CA LEU A 10 8.48 2.50 -2.65
C LEU A 10 7.86 3.41 -1.61
N GLU A 11 6.94 4.28 -2.03
CA GLU A 11 6.25 5.17 -1.13
C GLU A 11 5.20 4.42 -0.30
N ALA A 12 5.00 4.92 0.92
CA ALA A 12 4.21 4.28 1.96
C ALA A 12 2.68 4.40 1.78
N GLY A 13 2.20 5.03 0.70
CA GLY A 13 0.79 5.39 0.53
C GLY A 13 0.37 6.56 1.43
N THR A 14 1.28 7.51 1.68
CA THR A 14 1.05 8.61 2.65
C THR A 14 1.10 10.00 2.05
N ILE A 15 1.18 10.12 0.71
CA ILE A 15 1.20 11.42 0.05
C ILE A 15 -0.21 11.97 -0.12
N TYR A 16 -0.51 13.13 0.46
CA TYR A 16 -1.79 13.81 0.23
C TYR A 16 -1.81 14.56 -1.12
N HIS A 17 -0.74 15.30 -1.44
CA HIS A 17 -0.56 16.14 -2.63
C HIS A 17 0.27 15.42 -3.71
N LEU A 18 -0.31 14.40 -4.34
CA LEU A 18 0.41 13.48 -5.22
C LEU A 18 0.98 14.16 -6.47
N ASP A 19 0.25 15.11 -7.04
CA ASP A 19 0.65 15.81 -8.27
C ASP A 19 1.92 16.64 -8.05
N GLU A 20 1.96 17.39 -6.96
CA GLU A 20 3.08 18.22 -6.56
C GLU A 20 4.31 17.35 -6.27
N VAL A 21 4.13 16.24 -5.55
CA VAL A 21 5.22 15.31 -5.25
C VAL A 21 5.78 14.65 -6.51
N PHE A 22 4.93 14.20 -7.44
CA PHE A 22 5.40 13.65 -8.72
C PHE A 22 6.18 14.69 -9.53
N SER A 23 5.68 15.94 -9.60
CA SER A 23 6.33 17.04 -10.31
C SER A 23 7.75 17.31 -9.78
N GLU A 24 7.90 17.42 -8.46
CA GLU A 24 9.20 17.72 -7.86
C GLU A 24 10.17 16.52 -7.91
N LEU A 25 9.70 15.30 -7.64
CA LEU A 25 10.56 14.12 -7.72
C LEU A 25 11.04 13.82 -9.14
N SER A 26 10.24 14.18 -10.16
CA SER A 26 10.65 14.03 -11.57
C SER A 26 11.90 14.86 -11.88
N LYS A 27 12.03 16.04 -11.27
CA LYS A 27 13.22 16.91 -11.41
C LYS A 27 14.44 16.35 -10.67
N VAL A 28 14.22 15.62 -9.59
CA VAL A 28 15.28 14.97 -8.80
C VAL A 28 15.91 13.80 -9.55
N GLY A 29 15.15 13.14 -10.43
CA GLY A 29 15.65 12.02 -11.25
C GLY A 29 15.90 10.74 -10.47
N ILE A 30 15.13 10.49 -9.41
CA ILE A 30 15.18 9.25 -8.63
C ILE A 30 14.10 8.26 -9.08
N ARG A 31 14.39 6.95 -9.00
CA ARG A 31 13.39 5.92 -9.25
C ARG A 31 12.44 5.77 -8.07
N GLY A 32 11.15 5.60 -8.35
CA GLY A 32 10.14 5.48 -7.30
C GLY A 32 8.85 4.82 -7.77
N ARG A 33 8.18 4.17 -6.83
CA ARG A 33 6.79 3.74 -6.96
C ARG A 33 5.97 4.45 -5.90
N LEU A 34 4.91 5.14 -6.31
CA LEU A 34 4.21 6.10 -5.45
C LEU A 34 2.71 5.86 -5.44
N GLY A 35 2.04 6.43 -4.46
CA GLY A 35 0.63 6.71 -4.57
C GLY A 35 0.13 7.64 -3.47
N LYS A 36 -1.16 7.94 -3.53
CA LYS A 36 -1.82 8.89 -2.65
C LYS A 36 -2.15 8.24 -1.32
N TRP A 37 -2.42 9.07 -0.32
CA TRP A 37 -3.11 8.70 0.90
C TRP A 37 -4.52 8.17 0.59
N ILE A 38 -4.72 6.86 0.75
CA ILE A 38 -5.99 6.17 0.55
C ILE A 38 -6.38 5.40 1.83
N TRP A 39 -7.52 5.79 2.43
CA TRP A 39 -8.05 5.38 3.73
C TRP A 39 -9.54 5.73 3.74
N ASP A 40 -10.46 4.80 4.03
CA ASP A 40 -11.92 5.07 4.11
C ASP A 40 -12.64 4.76 5.46
N LEU A 41 -12.01 4.11 6.44
CA LEU A 41 -12.66 3.72 7.71
C LEU A 41 -12.32 4.62 8.93
N PRO A 42 -13.27 5.03 9.77
CA PRO A 42 -12.93 5.77 10.99
C PRO A 42 -12.10 4.99 12.00
N PRO A 43 -11.28 5.67 12.85
CA PRO A 43 -11.17 7.13 13.00
C PRO A 43 -10.02 7.74 12.20
N GLU A 44 -10.33 8.48 11.13
CA GLU A 44 -9.36 9.27 10.37
C GLU A 44 -9.34 10.75 10.80
N PRO A 45 -8.18 11.43 10.67
CA PRO A 45 -8.14 12.90 10.75
C PRO A 45 -9.07 13.50 9.71
N VAL A 46 -9.85 14.52 10.10
CA VAL A 46 -10.89 15.14 9.24
C VAL A 46 -10.38 15.55 7.86
N ILE A 47 -9.14 16.04 7.78
CA ILE A 47 -8.50 16.45 6.52
C ILE A 47 -8.24 15.30 5.53
N TYR A 48 -8.22 14.06 6.00
CA TYR A 48 -7.99 12.86 5.19
C TYR A 48 -9.26 12.04 4.97
N ARG A 49 -10.39 12.49 5.52
CA ARG A 49 -11.68 11.82 5.40
C ARG A 49 -12.12 11.72 3.94
N GLN A 50 -12.49 10.51 3.55
CA GLN A 50 -13.07 10.20 2.26
C GLN A 50 -14.01 9.00 2.44
N SER A 51 -15.09 8.95 1.65
CA SER A 51 -15.90 7.74 1.54
C SER A 51 -15.15 6.66 0.76
N THR A 52 -15.59 5.41 0.84
CA THR A 52 -15.06 4.30 0.04
C THR A 52 -15.04 4.63 -1.46
N ASP A 53 -16.13 5.17 -2.00
CA ASP A 53 -16.22 5.53 -3.43
C ASP A 53 -15.18 6.60 -3.82
N VAL A 54 -14.99 7.61 -2.96
CA VAL A 54 -13.99 8.67 -3.19
C VAL A 54 -12.57 8.11 -3.09
N ALA A 55 -12.31 7.20 -2.16
CA ALA A 55 -11.03 6.50 -2.02
C ALA A 55 -10.69 5.67 -3.27
N ILE A 56 -11.66 4.90 -3.78
CA ILE A 56 -11.51 4.10 -5.00
C ILE A 56 -11.26 4.99 -6.22
N GLU A 57 -12.04 6.07 -6.38
CA GLU A 57 -11.87 7.01 -7.48
C GLU A 57 -10.50 7.69 -7.45
N ASN A 58 -10.03 8.11 -6.27
CA ASN A 58 -8.69 8.67 -6.10
C ASN A 58 -7.60 7.66 -6.49
N LEU A 59 -7.77 6.39 -6.12
CA LEU A 59 -6.84 5.31 -6.46
C LEU A 59 -6.84 4.99 -7.96
N ASN A 60 -8.00 4.97 -8.61
CA ASN A 60 -8.09 4.79 -10.06
C ASN A 60 -7.43 5.98 -10.79
N ARG A 61 -7.74 7.21 -10.38
CA ARG A 61 -7.19 8.44 -10.99
C ARG A 61 -5.66 8.50 -10.94
N GLN A 62 -5.04 8.13 -9.82
CA GLN A 62 -3.57 8.13 -9.76
C GLN A 62 -2.96 7.12 -10.73
N LEU A 63 -3.60 5.95 -10.92
CA LEU A 63 -3.10 4.91 -11.80
C LEU A 63 -3.28 5.31 -13.27
N GLU A 64 -4.42 5.89 -13.63
CA GLU A 64 -4.64 6.42 -14.98
C GLU A 64 -3.64 7.52 -15.35
N ARG A 65 -3.30 8.39 -14.40
CA ARG A 65 -2.42 9.53 -14.65
C ARG A 65 -0.93 9.21 -14.58
N TYR A 66 -0.54 8.33 -13.65
CA TYR A 66 0.87 8.14 -13.28
C TYR A 66 1.37 6.71 -13.41
N ASN A 67 0.57 5.74 -13.88
CA ASN A 67 1.12 4.44 -14.25
C ASN A 67 1.96 4.56 -15.54
N LYS A 68 3.27 4.64 -15.36
CA LYS A 68 4.27 4.85 -16.41
C LYS A 68 5.45 3.90 -16.18
N PRO A 69 5.30 2.60 -16.48
CA PRO A 69 6.26 1.58 -16.06
C PRO A 69 7.68 1.80 -16.61
N SER A 70 7.80 2.47 -17.76
CA SER A 70 9.08 2.83 -18.39
C SER A 70 9.75 4.08 -17.80
N GLU A 71 9.06 4.88 -17.00
CA GLU A 71 9.63 6.06 -16.36
C GLU A 71 10.26 5.72 -14.99
N LEU A 72 11.13 6.62 -14.52
CA LEU A 72 11.76 6.48 -13.20
C LEU A 72 10.70 6.48 -12.09
N LEU A 73 9.68 7.33 -12.20
CA LEU A 73 8.54 7.39 -11.30
C LEU A 73 7.31 6.77 -11.96
N SER A 74 6.57 5.97 -11.20
CA SER A 74 5.30 5.41 -11.63
C SER A 74 4.38 5.22 -10.43
N ALA A 75 3.07 5.28 -10.63
CA ALA A 75 2.11 4.94 -9.58
C ALA A 75 1.95 3.44 -9.43
N TRP A 76 1.71 3.00 -8.20
CA TRP A 76 1.26 1.66 -7.81
C TRP A 76 -0.10 1.74 -7.11
N SER A 77 -0.74 0.60 -6.88
CA SER A 77 -1.95 0.55 -6.05
C SER A 77 -1.56 0.62 -4.57
N THR A 78 -1.65 1.80 -3.96
CA THR A 78 -1.14 2.02 -2.59
C THR A 78 -2.27 2.34 -1.63
N LEU A 79 -2.32 1.63 -0.50
CA LEU A 79 -3.22 1.91 0.60
C LEU A 79 -2.42 2.23 1.86
N VAL A 80 -2.99 3.03 2.77
CA VAL A 80 -2.39 3.20 4.10
C VAL A 80 -2.30 1.84 4.81
N GLY A 81 -3.38 1.05 4.78
CA GLY A 81 -3.41 -0.35 5.22
C GLY A 81 -3.97 -0.56 6.63
N HIS A 82 -3.64 -1.67 7.28
CA HIS A 82 -4.18 -2.03 8.61
C HIS A 82 -5.72 -2.02 8.66
N THR A 83 -6.26 -1.44 9.73
CA THR A 83 -7.68 -1.24 10.04
C THR A 83 -8.27 0.02 9.40
N THR A 84 -7.60 0.64 8.42
CA THR A 84 -8.06 1.92 7.83
C THR A 84 -8.87 1.75 6.55
N CYS A 85 -8.96 0.53 6.04
CA CYS A 85 -9.52 0.22 4.73
C CYS A 85 -10.62 -0.85 4.85
N SER A 86 -11.78 -0.57 4.27
CA SER A 86 -12.90 -1.51 4.19
C SER A 86 -12.63 -2.63 3.18
N ASP A 87 -13.34 -3.77 3.31
CA ASP A 87 -13.24 -4.88 2.33
C ASP A 87 -13.49 -4.45 0.88
N PRO A 88 -14.51 -3.60 0.57
CA PRO A 88 -14.68 -3.06 -0.78
C PRO A 88 -13.43 -2.32 -1.28
N LEU A 89 -12.83 -1.46 -0.46
CA LEU A 89 -11.63 -0.72 -0.85
C LEU A 89 -10.43 -1.66 -1.07
N TRP A 90 -10.24 -2.67 -0.21
CA TRP A 90 -9.20 -3.68 -0.38
C TRP A 90 -9.34 -4.44 -1.71
N ARG A 91 -10.55 -4.89 -2.03
CA ARG A 91 -10.85 -5.64 -3.25
C ARG A 91 -10.66 -4.78 -4.51
N GLU A 92 -11.14 -3.53 -4.47
CA GLU A 92 -10.96 -2.63 -5.60
C GLU A 92 -9.51 -2.21 -5.80
N ALA A 93 -8.76 -1.96 -4.73
CA ALA A 93 -7.33 -1.71 -4.83
C ALA A 93 -6.59 -2.89 -5.47
N LYS A 94 -6.99 -4.12 -5.13
CA LYS A 94 -6.47 -5.33 -5.76
C LYS A 94 -6.85 -5.43 -7.24
N ALA A 95 -8.12 -5.21 -7.57
CA ALA A 95 -8.63 -5.24 -8.94
C ALA A 95 -7.92 -4.20 -9.83
N LEU A 96 -7.71 -2.99 -9.31
CA LEU A 96 -6.97 -1.93 -9.98
C LEU A 96 -5.49 -2.29 -10.17
N ALA A 97 -4.85 -2.93 -9.19
CA ALA A 97 -3.48 -3.40 -9.34
C ALA A 97 -3.34 -4.41 -10.49
N ILE A 98 -4.31 -5.33 -10.63
CA ILE A 98 -4.36 -6.29 -11.74
C ILE A 98 -4.63 -5.57 -13.06
N LYS A 99 -5.68 -4.73 -13.12
CA LYS A 99 -6.12 -4.00 -14.32
C LYS A 99 -4.99 -3.17 -14.94
N HIS A 100 -4.20 -2.49 -14.10
CA HIS A 100 -3.11 -1.62 -14.54
C HIS A 100 -1.74 -2.31 -14.60
N ASP A 101 -1.69 -3.62 -14.28
CA ASP A 101 -0.47 -4.42 -14.19
C ASP A 101 0.62 -3.77 -13.30
N VAL A 102 0.23 -3.35 -12.10
CA VAL A 102 1.13 -2.73 -11.11
C VAL A 102 1.21 -3.56 -9.82
N GLY A 103 2.19 -3.22 -8.98
CA GLY A 103 2.25 -3.72 -7.62
C GLY A 103 1.19 -3.08 -6.72
N MET A 104 0.91 -3.74 -5.60
CA MET A 104 0.06 -3.25 -4.52
C MET A 104 0.89 -3.10 -3.25
N SER A 105 0.89 -1.93 -2.63
CA SER A 105 1.67 -1.66 -1.40
C SER A 105 0.77 -1.21 -0.28
N PHE A 106 1.00 -1.72 0.92
CA PHE A 106 0.29 -1.30 2.13
C PHE A 106 1.06 -1.66 3.39
N HIS A 107 0.72 -1.01 4.48
CA HIS A 107 1.22 -1.39 5.80
C HIS A 107 0.37 -2.51 6.38
N MET A 108 1.03 -3.45 7.07
CA MET A 108 0.34 -4.48 7.83
C MET A 108 0.99 -4.77 9.21
N SER A 109 0.18 -4.83 10.28
CA SER A 109 0.54 -5.30 11.62
C SER A 109 1.81 -4.76 12.28
N PRO A 110 2.04 -3.43 12.38
CA PRO A 110 3.18 -2.83 13.08
C PRO A 110 3.03 -2.92 14.60
N ALA A 111 1.80 -2.88 15.09
CA ALA A 111 1.47 -2.78 16.50
C ALA A 111 0.34 -3.74 16.86
N GLN A 112 0.20 -4.03 18.16
CA GLN A 112 -0.76 -5.03 18.65
C GLN A 112 -2.22 -4.67 18.34
N ILE A 113 -2.52 -3.38 18.21
CA ILE A 113 -3.86 -2.87 17.90
C ILE A 113 -4.42 -3.41 16.58
N ASP A 114 -3.58 -3.68 15.58
CA ASP A 114 -4.03 -4.13 14.27
C ASP A 114 -4.58 -5.57 14.32
N PRO A 115 -3.84 -6.58 14.85
CA PRO A 115 -4.41 -7.88 15.15
C PRO A 115 -5.65 -7.84 16.05
N ASP A 116 -5.66 -6.98 17.06
CA ASP A 116 -6.78 -6.91 18.01
C ASP A 116 -8.04 -6.39 17.32
N GLY A 117 -7.92 -5.36 16.48
CA GLY A 117 -9.02 -4.82 15.69
C GLY A 117 -9.62 -5.85 14.74
N PHE A 118 -8.78 -6.52 13.94
CA PHE A 118 -9.27 -7.55 13.01
C PHE A 118 -9.85 -8.78 13.72
N VAL A 119 -9.32 -9.19 14.86
CA VAL A 119 -9.89 -10.31 15.62
C VAL A 119 -11.24 -9.91 16.22
N ALA A 120 -11.39 -8.68 16.71
CA ALA A 120 -12.66 -8.18 17.24
C ALA A 120 -13.74 -8.07 16.14
N GLU A 121 -13.37 -7.61 14.95
CA GLU A 121 -14.30 -7.37 13.84
C GLU A 121 -14.61 -8.63 13.03
N PHE A 122 -13.60 -9.44 12.72
CA PHE A 122 -13.70 -10.56 11.78
C PHE A 122 -13.37 -11.93 12.40
N GLY A 123 -12.94 -12.00 13.65
CA GLY A 123 -12.63 -13.25 14.35
C GLY A 123 -11.28 -13.89 14.01
N HIS A 124 -10.49 -13.26 13.14
CA HIS A 124 -9.17 -13.75 12.70
C HIS A 124 -8.18 -12.60 12.50
N ARG A 125 -6.90 -12.93 12.26
CA ARG A 125 -5.83 -11.93 12.09
C ARG A 125 -5.88 -11.24 10.72
N PRO A 126 -5.33 -10.02 10.57
CA PRO A 126 -5.40 -9.22 9.34
C PRO A 126 -4.93 -9.96 8.08
N ILE A 127 -3.79 -10.67 8.17
CA ILE A 127 -3.25 -11.40 7.02
C ILE A 127 -4.12 -12.59 6.60
N VAL A 128 -4.85 -13.20 7.55
CA VAL A 128 -5.81 -14.27 7.24
C VAL A 128 -7.01 -13.66 6.54
N HIS A 129 -7.52 -12.54 7.05
CA HIS A 129 -8.61 -11.80 6.43
C HIS A 129 -8.31 -11.46 4.96
N LEU A 130 -7.17 -10.79 4.70
CA LEU A 130 -6.78 -10.40 3.34
C LEU A 130 -6.60 -11.59 2.40
N ALA A 131 -6.19 -12.76 2.91
CA ALA A 131 -6.16 -13.99 2.12
C ALA A 131 -7.57 -14.48 1.77
N GLU A 132 -8.49 -14.48 2.74
CA GLU A 132 -9.87 -14.93 2.55
C GLU A 132 -10.65 -14.05 1.56
N ILE A 133 -10.40 -12.73 1.56
CA ILE A 133 -11.02 -11.81 0.59
C ILE A 133 -10.25 -11.70 -0.75
N GLY A 134 -9.20 -12.51 -0.94
CA GLY A 134 -8.50 -12.65 -2.23
C GLY A 134 -7.56 -11.50 -2.59
N VAL A 135 -7.06 -10.75 -1.60
CA VAL A 135 -6.18 -9.59 -1.82
C VAL A 135 -4.72 -9.99 -2.00
N LEU A 136 -4.27 -11.03 -1.29
CA LEU A 136 -2.85 -11.39 -1.23
C LEU A 136 -2.39 -12.24 -2.42
N ASP A 137 -1.35 -11.79 -3.11
CA ASP A 137 -0.56 -12.57 -4.07
C ASP A 137 0.86 -11.99 -4.23
N ASP A 138 1.56 -12.36 -5.30
CA ASP A 138 2.92 -11.93 -5.63
C ASP A 138 3.04 -10.44 -6.02
N ARG A 139 1.92 -9.72 -6.19
CA ARG A 139 1.92 -8.28 -6.45
C ARG A 139 1.98 -7.45 -5.18
N CYS A 140 1.78 -8.06 -4.01
CA CYS A 140 1.68 -7.35 -2.74
C CYS A 140 3.05 -7.12 -2.07
N ALA A 141 3.41 -5.85 -1.83
CA ALA A 141 4.51 -5.46 -0.97
C ALA A 141 3.96 -5.04 0.41
N LEU A 142 4.31 -5.80 1.46
CA LEU A 142 3.79 -5.58 2.81
C LEU A 142 4.85 -4.91 3.68
N THR A 143 4.46 -3.82 4.33
CA THR A 143 5.34 -3.07 5.24
C THR A 143 5.03 -3.39 6.70
N HIS A 144 6.09 -3.47 7.52
CA HIS A 144 6.12 -3.79 8.96
C HIS A 144 6.02 -5.28 9.29
N MET A 145 4.84 -5.88 9.19
CA MET A 145 4.57 -7.29 9.52
C MET A 145 5.08 -7.74 10.91
N VAL A 146 5.20 -6.82 11.87
CA VAL A 146 5.81 -7.08 13.20
C VAL A 146 4.96 -8.05 14.03
N ARG A 147 3.63 -7.94 13.95
CA ARG A 147 2.68 -8.81 14.65
C ARG A 147 2.09 -9.86 13.73
N SER A 148 2.87 -10.39 12.78
CA SER A 148 2.44 -11.48 11.90
C SER A 148 2.87 -12.84 12.49
N THR A 149 2.17 -13.36 13.49
CA THR A 149 2.52 -14.65 14.12
C THR A 149 2.29 -15.88 13.24
N THR A 150 1.75 -15.71 12.02
CA THR A 150 1.40 -16.81 11.12
C THR A 150 2.57 -17.21 10.23
N ARG A 151 3.57 -17.91 10.80
CA ARG A 151 4.73 -18.46 10.06
C ARG A 151 4.37 -19.23 8.78
N LYS A 152 3.22 -19.93 8.77
CA LYS A 152 2.74 -20.74 7.63
C LYS A 152 2.22 -19.92 6.45
N LEU A 153 1.58 -18.77 6.69
CA LEU A 153 1.07 -17.90 5.61
C LEU A 153 2.20 -17.02 5.04
N ILE A 154 3.12 -16.60 5.91
CA ILE A 154 4.29 -15.82 5.50
C ILE A 154 5.25 -16.67 4.66
N SER A 155 5.33 -17.98 4.87
CA SER A 155 6.19 -18.85 4.05
C SER A 155 5.64 -19.11 2.63
N SER A 156 4.34 -18.93 2.41
CA SER A 156 3.74 -19.00 1.05
C SER A 156 3.79 -17.66 0.31
N LEU A 157 3.96 -16.56 1.04
CA LEU A 157 4.29 -15.25 0.46
C LEU A 157 5.81 -15.23 0.27
N ASN A 158 6.29 -14.88 -0.92
CA ASN A 158 7.72 -14.86 -1.21
C ASN A 158 8.47 -14.03 -0.15
N GLN A 159 9.58 -14.54 0.43
CA GLN A 159 10.27 -13.84 1.53
C GLN A 159 10.78 -12.44 1.15
N GLU A 160 10.91 -12.14 -0.14
CA GLU A 160 11.23 -10.80 -0.66
C GLU A 160 10.09 -9.77 -0.49
N LEU A 161 8.86 -10.20 -0.15
CA LEU A 161 7.66 -9.36 -0.06
C LEU A 161 7.41 -8.77 1.35
N VAL A 162 8.18 -9.21 2.36
CA VAL A 162 8.08 -8.69 3.74
C VAL A 162 9.20 -7.67 3.96
N SER A 163 8.86 -6.39 3.85
CA SER A 163 9.84 -5.31 4.00
C SER A 163 9.73 -4.66 5.40
N HIS A 164 10.87 -4.56 6.09
CA HIS A 164 10.94 -3.90 7.40
C HIS A 164 11.09 -2.36 7.33
N ILE A 165 11.07 -1.78 6.13
CA ILE A 165 11.11 -0.37 5.70
C ILE A 165 11.85 -0.38 4.35
N VAL A 166 11.17 -0.06 3.25
CA VAL A 166 11.73 -0.14 1.89
C VAL A 166 12.63 1.07 1.61
N LEU A 167 13.89 1.01 2.06
CA LEU A 167 14.99 1.68 1.36
C LEU A 167 15.69 0.62 0.51
N LEU A 168 15.16 0.36 -0.69
CA LEU A 168 15.79 -0.59 -1.62
C LEU A 168 17.13 -0.02 -2.06
N ARG A 169 18.21 -0.59 -1.53
CA ARG A 169 19.50 -0.61 -2.23
C ARG A 169 19.39 -1.72 -3.28
N LEU A 170 19.11 -1.32 -4.52
CA LEU A 170 19.36 -2.16 -5.70
C LEU A 170 20.83 -1.98 -6.09
#